data_AF-A0A661SCI9-F1
#
_entry.id   AF-A0A661SCI9-F1
#
_cell.length_a   1.000
_cell.length_b   1.000
_cell.length_c   1.000
_cell.angle_alpha   90.00
_cell.angle_beta   90.00
_cell.angle_gamma   90.00
#
_symmetry.space_group_name_H-M   'P 1'
#
loop_
_entity.id
_entity.type
_entity.pdbx_description
1 polymer ?
#
loop_
_entity_poly.entity_id
_entity_poly.type
_entity_poly.pdbx_seq_one_letter_code
_entity_poly.pdbx_strand_id
1 'polypeptide(L)'
;VLENGLVLFVDELDTSLHPIMVRFLLNLLHNPETNRYNAQLIFTTHDTIILDQSLMRRDQVWFVEKDELNSTRLYPLSDYKPRKGEALQKGYLYGRYGALPFPGELRF
;
A
#
# COMPACT_ATOMS: atom_id res chain seq x y z
N VAL A 1 20.86 -3.14 2.74
CA VAL A 1 19.76 -3.78 1.97
C VAL A 1 19.97 -3.59 0.47
N LEU A 2 19.94 -2.34 -0.02
CA LEU A 2 20.14 -2.01 -1.44
C LEU A 2 21.42 -2.60 -2.03
N GLU A 3 22.56 -2.39 -1.37
CA GLU A 3 23.89 -2.85 -1.83
C GLU A 3 24.01 -4.37 -2.02
N ASN A 4 23.15 -5.13 -1.36
CA ASN A 4 23.17 -6.60 -1.36
C ASN A 4 21.95 -7.21 -2.07
N GLY A 5 21.06 -6.40 -2.66
CA GLY A 5 19.86 -6.91 -3.35
C GLY A 5 18.88 -7.66 -2.44
N LEU A 6 18.84 -7.32 -1.15
CA LEU A 6 18.07 -8.07 -0.16
C LEU A 6 16.58 -7.69 -0.15
N VAL A 7 15.76 -8.56 0.42
CA VAL A 7 14.36 -8.26 0.75
C VAL A 7 14.29 -7.72 2.18
N LEU A 8 13.69 -6.54 2.35
CA LEU A 8 13.43 -5.93 3.64
C LEU A 8 11.93 -5.99 3.95
N PHE A 9 11.58 -6.45 5.14
CA PHE A 9 10.23 -6.43 5.68
C PHE A 9 10.13 -5.35 6.75
N VAL A 10 9.15 -4.46 6.63
CA VAL A 10 8.92 -3.36 7.59
C VAL A 10 7.44 -3.32 7.96
N ASP A 11 7.14 -3.43 9.24
CA ASP A 11 5.79 -3.16 9.74
C ASP A 11 5.61 -1.66 9.95
N GLU A 12 4.46 -1.13 9.55
CA GLU A 12 4.07 0.28 9.65
C GLU A 12 5.17 1.25 9.16
N LEU A 13 5.49 1.20 7.86
CA LEU A 13 6.56 2.03 7.28
C LEU A 13 6.35 3.54 7.50
N ASP A 14 5.10 3.97 7.58
CA ASP A 14 4.70 5.36 7.82
C ASP A 14 4.82 5.79 9.28
N THR A 15 5.11 4.88 10.22
CA THR A 15 5.26 5.22 11.63
C THR A 15 6.40 6.22 11.82
N SER A 16 6.03 7.42 12.29
CA SER A 16 6.92 8.58 12.48
C SER A 16 7.51 9.20 11.21
N LEU A 17 7.10 8.76 10.02
CA LEU A 17 7.53 9.35 8.75
C LEU A 17 6.43 10.22 8.14
N HIS A 18 6.82 11.40 7.67
CA HIS A 18 5.93 12.21 6.85
C HIS A 18 5.63 11.48 5.52
N PRO A 19 4.40 11.52 4.98
CA PRO A 19 4.01 10.86 3.72
C PRO A 19 4.97 11.11 2.54
N ILE A 20 5.49 12.33 2.43
CA ILE A 20 6.49 12.73 1.42
C ILE A 20 7.78 11.89 1.54
N MET A 21 8.21 11.53 2.76
CA MET A 21 9.41 10.73 2.99
C MET A 21 9.20 9.27 2.62
N VAL A 22 8.03 8.72 2.89
CA VAL A 22 7.64 7.39 2.41
C VAL A 22 7.69 7.37 0.88
N ARG A 23 7.10 8.36 0.20
CA ARG A 23 7.15 8.48 -1.26
C ARG A 23 8.58 8.58 -1.81
N PHE A 24 9.44 9.36 -1.14
CA PHE A 24 10.86 9.45 -1.49
C PHE A 24 11.58 8.09 -1.37
N LEU A 25 11.36 7.35 -0.28
CA LEU A 25 11.95 6.02 -0.09
C LEU A 25 11.49 5.03 -1.17
N LEU A 26 10.19 5.00 -1.51
CA LEU A 26 9.68 4.13 -2.57
C LEU A 26 10.29 4.48 -3.94
N ASN A 27 10.47 5.77 -4.24
CA ASN A 27 11.14 6.21 -5.47
C ASN A 27 12.61 5.76 -5.54
N LEU A 28 13.32 5.75 -4.40
CA LEU A 28 14.69 5.21 -4.35
C LEU A 28 14.73 3.71 -4.67
N LEU A 29 13.71 2.94 -4.28
CA LEU A 29 13.65 1.52 -4.61
C LEU A 29 13.22 1.25 -6.06
N HIS A 30 12.39 2.11 -6.63
CA HIS A 30 11.96 1.99 -8.03
C HIS A 30 13.02 2.48 -9.03
N ASN A 31 14.00 3.26 -8.59
CA ASN A 31 15.03 3.78 -9.47
C ASN A 31 16.20 2.77 -9.64
N PRO A 32 16.49 2.29 -10.86
CA PRO A 32 17.59 1.34 -11.12
C PRO A 32 18.98 1.85 -10.75
N GLU A 33 19.20 3.17 -10.78
CA GLU A 33 20.50 3.77 -10.43
C GLU A 33 20.80 3.66 -8.94
N THR A 34 19.76 3.77 -8.10
CA THR A 34 19.86 3.65 -6.64
C THR A 34 19.61 2.22 -6.16
N ASN A 35 18.80 1.43 -6.88
CA ASN A 35 18.50 0.03 -6.59
C ASN A 35 19.10 -0.93 -7.64
N ARG A 36 20.42 -0.88 -7.81
CA ARG A 36 21.16 -1.63 -8.85
C ARG A 36 21.05 -3.16 -8.72
N TYR A 37 20.77 -3.64 -7.51
CA TYR A 37 20.77 -5.06 -7.18
C TYR A 37 19.35 -5.62 -6.97
N ASN A 38 18.30 -4.88 -7.39
CA ASN A 38 16.90 -5.31 -7.29
C ASN A 38 16.48 -5.72 -5.87
N ALA A 39 16.92 -4.97 -4.86
CA ALA A 39 16.39 -5.10 -3.52
C ALA A 39 14.87 -4.85 -3.50
N GLN A 40 14.18 -5.53 -2.58
CA GLN A 40 12.73 -5.43 -2.45
C GLN A 40 12.34 -4.93 -1.06
N LEU A 41 11.26 -4.18 -0.98
CA LEU A 41 10.66 -3.74 0.27
C LEU A 41 9.23 -4.24 0.32
N ILE A 42 8.92 -5.00 1.35
CA ILE A 42 7.57 -5.46 1.68
C ILE A 42 7.21 -4.75 2.97
N PHE A 43 6.11 -4.01 2.95
CA PHE A 43 5.71 -3.21 4.09
C PHE A 43 4.20 -3.14 4.27
N THR A 44 3.78 -2.84 5.50
CA THR A 44 2.42 -2.46 5.85
C THR A 44 2.35 -0.95 6.08
N THR A 45 1.18 -0.36 5.83
CA THR A 45 0.97 1.07 6.07
C THR A 45 -0.51 1.38 6.28
N HIS A 46 -0.79 2.45 7.03
CA HIS A 46 -2.12 3.06 7.09
C HIS A 46 -2.25 4.26 6.15
N ASP A 47 -1.14 4.75 5.58
CA ASP A 47 -1.14 5.91 4.71
C ASP A 47 -1.69 5.58 3.32
N THR A 48 -2.88 6.10 3.02
CA THR A 48 -3.54 5.91 1.73
C THR A 48 -2.88 6.66 0.58
N ILE A 49 -1.91 7.56 0.83
CA ILE A 49 -1.22 8.32 -0.22
C ILE A 49 -0.46 7.40 -1.19
N ILE A 50 -0.11 6.19 -0.76
CA ILE A 50 0.59 5.19 -1.60
C ILE A 50 -0.31 4.65 -2.72
N LEU A 51 -1.63 4.87 -2.64
CA LEU A 51 -2.61 4.52 -3.66
C LEU A 51 -2.60 5.53 -4.82
N ASP A 52 -1.43 5.66 -5.44
CA ASP A 52 -1.13 6.51 -6.58
C ASP A 52 -0.50 5.64 -7.69
N GLN A 53 -1.14 5.59 -8.86
CA GLN A 53 -0.68 4.78 -10.00
C GLN A 53 0.68 5.24 -10.56
N SER A 54 1.10 6.48 -10.26
CA SER A 54 2.44 6.96 -10.61
C SER A 54 3.53 6.46 -9.66
N LEU A 55 3.14 5.99 -8.47
CA LEU A 55 4.05 5.51 -7.43
C LEU A 55 4.04 3.98 -7.34
N MET A 56 2.86 3.37 -7.27
CA MET A 56 2.68 1.93 -7.08
C MET A 56 1.81 1.34 -8.20
N ARG A 57 2.22 0.18 -8.72
CA ARG A 57 1.37 -0.60 -9.62
C ARG A 57 0.30 -1.36 -8.84
N ARG A 58 -0.79 -1.73 -9.52
CA ARG A 58 -1.93 -2.44 -8.90
C ARG A 58 -1.57 -3.82 -8.32
N ASP A 59 -0.59 -4.50 -8.90
CA ASP A 59 -0.07 -5.80 -8.43
C ASP A 59 0.83 -5.67 -7.19
N GLN A 60 1.30 -4.45 -6.87
CA GLN A 60 2.14 -4.17 -5.71
C GLN A 60 1.33 -3.73 -4.48
N VAL A 61 0.02 -3.52 -4.62
CA VAL A 61 -0.87 -3.08 -3.54
C VAL A 61 -1.78 -4.24 -3.14
N TRP A 62 -1.78 -4.55 -1.85
CA TRP A 62 -2.60 -5.59 -1.26
C TRP A 62 -3.38 -5.03 -0.08
N PHE A 63 -4.64 -5.44 0.02
CA PHE A 63 -5.54 -5.05 1.09
C PHE A 63 -5.70 -6.20 2.07
N VAL A 64 -5.87 -5.84 3.34
CA VAL A 64 -6.15 -6.76 4.43
C VAL A 64 -7.48 -6.37 5.04
N GLU A 65 -8.41 -7.33 5.17
CA GLU A 65 -9.66 -7.13 5.87
C GLU A 65 -10.04 -8.35 6.70
N LYS A 66 -10.98 -8.18 7.63
CA LYS A 66 -11.60 -9.28 8.37
C LYS A 66 -12.90 -9.67 7.70
N ASP A 67 -13.11 -10.96 7.50
CA ASP A 67 -14.39 -11.49 7.03
C ASP A 67 -15.42 -11.58 8.18
N GLU A 68 -16.65 -12.01 7.84
CA GLU A 68 -17.75 -12.17 8.80
C GLU A 68 -17.44 -13.18 9.92
N LEU A 69 -16.47 -14.07 9.71
CA LEU A 69 -15.99 -15.06 10.68
C LEU A 69 -14.74 -14.59 11.44
N ASN A 70 -14.35 -13.32 11.30
CA ASN A 70 -13.12 -12.72 11.86
C ASN A 70 -11.81 -13.34 11.34
N SER A 71 -11.85 -14.08 10.24
CA SER A 71 -10.65 -14.56 9.56
C SER A 71 -10.02 -13.42 8.76
N THR A 72 -8.69 -13.42 8.67
CA THR A 72 -7.97 -12.42 7.87
C THR A 72 -8.00 -12.81 6.40
N ARG A 73 -8.47 -11.90 5.55
CA ARG A 73 -8.42 -12.03 4.10
C ARG A 73 -7.41 -11.03 3.54
N LEU A 74 -6.53 -11.52 2.69
CA LEU A 74 -5.53 -10.74 1.96
C LEU A 74 -5.84 -10.85 0.46
N TYR A 75 -5.94 -9.72 -0.24
CA TYR A 75 -6.27 -9.70 -1.67
C TYR A 75 -5.64 -8.49 -2.39
N PRO A 76 -5.24 -8.63 -3.67
CA PRO A 76 -4.54 -7.57 -4.38
C PRO A 76 -5.50 -6.55 -5.01
N LEU A 77 -5.03 -5.31 -5.19
CA LEU A 77 -5.77 -4.29 -5.95
C LEU A 77 -5.93 -4.70 -7.43
N SER A 78 -5.07 -5.59 -7.96
CA SER A 78 -5.18 -6.10 -9.32
C SER A 78 -6.46 -6.88 -9.61
N ASP A 79 -7.16 -7.38 -8.59
CA ASP A 79 -8.46 -8.03 -8.74
C ASP A 79 -9.56 -7.03 -9.17
N TYR A 80 -9.30 -5.74 -8.99
CA TYR A 80 -10.18 -4.66 -9.38
C TYR A 80 -9.77 -4.03 -10.71
N LYS A 81 -10.78 -3.54 -11.44
CA LYS A 81 -10.61 -2.86 -12.74
C LYS A 81 -11.02 -1.37 -12.62
N PRO A 82 -10.28 -0.54 -11.87
CA PRO A 82 -10.53 0.90 -11.83
C PRO A 82 -10.40 1.50 -13.24
N ARG A 83 -11.13 2.58 -13.49
CA ARG A 83 -11.09 3.24 -14.81
C ARG A 83 -9.71 3.85 -15.04
N LYS A 84 -9.30 3.96 -16.30
CA LYS A 84 -8.04 4.63 -16.65
C LYS A 84 -8.11 6.10 -16.16
N GLY A 85 -7.12 6.52 -15.38
CA GLY A 85 -7.07 7.87 -14.78
C GLY A 85 -7.92 8.05 -13.52
N GLU A 86 -8.52 6.99 -12.97
CA GLU A 86 -9.20 7.04 -11.68
C GLU A 86 -8.18 7.27 -10.54
N ALA A 87 -8.50 8.19 -9.63
CA ALA A 87 -7.75 8.40 -8.40
C ALA A 87 -8.01 7.21 -7.45
N LEU A 88 -7.07 6.26 -7.39
CA LEU A 88 -7.19 5.03 -6.59
C LEU A 88 -7.43 5.33 -5.11
N GLN A 89 -6.68 6.27 -4.53
CA GLN A 89 -6.89 6.72 -3.15
C GLN A 89 -8.35 7.14 -2.89
N LYS A 90 -8.93 7.92 -3.81
CA LYS A 90 -10.32 8.35 -3.70
C LYS A 90 -11.28 7.16 -3.82
N GLY A 91 -11.01 6.23 -4.72
CA GLY A 91 -11.78 4.99 -4.87
C GLY A 91 -11.78 4.13 -3.59
N TYR A 92 -10.61 4.00 -2.97
CA TYR A 92 -10.44 3.30 -1.68
C TYR A 92 -11.24 3.98 -0.58
N LEU A 93 -11.13 5.30 -0.42
CA LEU A 93 -11.87 6.06 0.60
C LEU A 93 -13.40 6.03 0.41
N TYR A 94 -13.88 5.76 -0.80
CA TYR A 94 -15.30 5.50 -1.07
C TYR A 94 -15.72 4.03 -0.86
N GLY A 95 -14.81 3.17 -0.40
CA GLY A 95 -15.08 1.77 -0.10
C GLY A 95 -15.11 0.84 -1.32
N ARG A 96 -14.65 1.30 -2.50
CA ARG A 96 -14.72 0.48 -3.73
C ARG A 96 -13.88 -0.79 -3.67
N TYR A 97 -12.84 -0.81 -2.85
CA TYR A 97 -11.90 -1.91 -2.75
C TYR A 97 -11.99 -2.64 -1.41
N GLY A 98 -13.01 -2.38 -0.59
CA GLY A 98 -13.09 -2.96 0.76
C GLY A 98 -12.02 -2.41 1.70
N ALA A 99 -11.67 -3.19 2.73
CA ALA A 99 -10.61 -2.91 3.72
C ALA A 99 -10.71 -1.57 4.47
N LEU A 100 -11.84 -0.87 4.39
CA LEU A 100 -12.12 0.29 5.22
C LEU A 100 -12.57 -0.16 6.63
N PRO A 101 -12.15 0.55 7.70
CA PRO A 101 -12.66 0.28 9.02
C PRO A 101 -14.14 0.65 9.12
N PHE A 102 -14.92 -0.22 9.75
CA PHE A 102 -16.31 0.04 10.12
C PHE A 102 -16.39 0.25 11.63
N PRO A 103 -16.34 1.51 12.13
CA PRO A 103 -16.40 1.77 13.57
C PRO A 103 -17.75 1.45 14.24
N GLY A 104 -18.73 0.90 13.50
CA GLY A 104 -20.09 0.69 13.98
C GLY A 104 -20.83 2.01 14.29
N GLU A 105 -22.11 1.92 14.66
CA GLU A 105 -22.80 3.05 15.28
C GLU A 105 -22.23 3.27 16.68
N LEU A 106 -21.52 4.37 16.90
CA LEU A 106 -21.15 4.82 18.22
C LEU A 106 -22.43 5.20 18.98
N ARG A 107 -22.95 4.28 19.78
CA ARG A 107 -24.01 4.56 20.75
C ARG A 107 -23.35 5.10 22.02
N PHE A 108 -23.35 6.43 22.16
CA PHE A 108 -23.11 7.10 23.44
C PHE A 108 -24.40 7.18 24.25
#